data_AF-A0A2E6QHA3-F1
#
_entry.id   AF-A0A2E6QHA3-F1
#
_cell.length_a   1.000
_cell.length_b   1.000
_cell.length_c   1.000
_cell.angle_alpha   90.00
_cell.angle_beta   90.00
_cell.angle_gamma   90.00
#
_symmetry.space_group_name_H-M   'P 1'
#
loop_
_entity.id
_entity.type
_entity.pdbx_description
1 polymer ?
#
loop_
_entity_poly.entity_id
_entity_poly.type
_entity_poly.pdbx_seq_one_letter_code
_entity_poly.pdbx_strand_id
1 'polypeptide(L)'
;MIFCPFCGRDVRRPCCPIALPRPANDNDPGLEPLFVAPDDRLRCAAAFQALAAKTKALSLSRHKTLRRFVDTVVDFEGIVLWPGGMPFDRSEKTVLATFGDDPDCKWVGAFMQFAETEPKQRPQWRVVPRLRLIDLAFRIDERRRSNGFLPSAPSGSR
;
A
#
# COMPACT_ATOMS: atom_id res chain seq x y z
N MET A 1 -45.24 -9.17 22.57
CA MET A 1 -45.25 -9.51 21.13
C MET A 1 -45.58 -8.22 20.39
N ILE A 2 -44.96 -7.97 19.24
CA ILE A 2 -45.12 -6.71 18.50
C ILE A 2 -45.78 -7.04 17.17
N PHE A 3 -46.87 -6.34 16.86
CA PHE A 3 -47.58 -6.47 15.58
C PHE A 3 -46.73 -5.86 14.46
N CYS A 4 -46.41 -6.64 13.43
CA CYS A 4 -45.65 -6.14 12.28
C CYS A 4 -46.59 -5.69 11.15
N PRO A 5 -46.63 -4.39 10.79
CA PRO A 5 -47.53 -3.88 9.75
C PRO A 5 -47.15 -4.32 8.33
N PHE A 6 -45.94 -4.88 8.13
CA PHE A 6 -45.46 -5.34 6.83
C PHE A 6 -45.85 -6.79 6.52
N CYS A 7 -45.89 -7.67 7.51
CA CYS A 7 -46.25 -9.08 7.30
C CYS A 7 -47.60 -9.48 7.94
N GLY A 8 -48.23 -8.56 8.67
CA GLY A 8 -49.56 -8.74 9.27
C GLY A 8 -49.62 -9.77 10.40
N ARG A 9 -48.50 -10.08 11.07
CA ARG A 9 -48.44 -11.08 12.16
C ARG A 9 -47.81 -10.51 13.43
N ASP A 10 -48.22 -11.07 14.56
CA ASP A 10 -47.57 -10.84 15.85
C ASP A 10 -46.30 -11.67 15.99
N VAL A 11 -45.16 -11.00 16.18
CA VAL A 11 -43.85 -11.65 16.26
C VAL A 11 -43.13 -11.29 17.57
N ARG A 12 -42.27 -12.18 18.06
CA ARG A 12 -41.41 -11.92 19.22
C ARG A 12 -40.16 -11.09 18.87
N ARG A 13 -39.77 -11.04 17.60
CA ARG A 13 -38.71 -10.19 17.03
C ARG A 13 -39.14 -9.73 15.63
N PRO A 14 -38.80 -8.50 15.19
CA PRO A 14 -39.15 -8.02 13.85
C PRO A 14 -38.59 -8.97 12.80
N CYS A 15 -39.47 -9.52 11.95
CA CYS A 15 -39.10 -10.49 10.92
C CYS A 15 -38.59 -9.85 9.61
N CYS A 16 -38.41 -8.52 9.58
CA CYS A 16 -37.91 -7.80 8.41
C CYS A 16 -36.54 -7.17 8.72
N PRO A 17 -35.56 -7.26 7.79
CA PRO A 17 -34.17 -6.89 8.02
C PRO A 17 -33.91 -5.37 7.89
N ILE A 18 -34.84 -4.53 8.35
CA ILE A 18 -34.69 -3.07 8.24
C ILE A 18 -34.87 -2.46 9.62
N ALA A 19 -33.81 -1.75 10.03
CA ALA A 19 -33.65 -0.95 11.26
C ALA A 19 -33.17 -1.68 12.52
N LEU A 20 -32.14 -2.53 12.40
CA LEU A 20 -31.03 -2.38 13.35
C LEU A 20 -30.16 -1.23 12.81
N PRO A 21 -29.89 -0.16 13.57
CA PRO A 21 -28.86 0.79 13.18
C PRO A 21 -27.58 -0.02 12.97
N ARG A 22 -27.05 0.00 11.75
CA ARG A 22 -25.79 -0.69 11.47
C ARG A 22 -24.73 -0.06 12.39
N PRO A 23 -23.91 -0.85 13.07
CA PRO A 23 -22.81 -0.29 13.85
C PRO A 23 -21.98 0.60 12.91
N ALA A 24 -21.51 1.76 13.39
CA ALA A 24 -20.72 2.72 12.61
C ALA A 24 -19.38 2.16 12.08
N ASN A 25 -19.14 0.86 12.22
CA ASN A 25 -17.97 0.13 11.77
C ASN A 25 -18.25 -0.74 10.53
N ASP A 26 -19.31 -0.43 9.77
CA ASP A 26 -19.43 -0.81 8.37
C ASP A 26 -18.36 -0.05 7.57
N ASN A 27 -17.09 -0.41 7.77
CA ASN A 27 -16.09 -0.11 6.75
C ASN A 27 -16.56 -0.87 5.51
N ASP A 28 -16.95 -0.15 4.47
CA ASP A 28 -17.08 -0.73 3.16
C ASP A 28 -15.80 -1.53 2.90
N PRO A 29 -15.84 -2.86 2.69
CA PRO A 29 -14.63 -3.67 2.48
C PRO A 29 -13.84 -3.18 1.24
N GLY A 30 -14.46 -2.37 0.38
CA GLY A 30 -13.80 -1.62 -0.68
C GLY A 30 -12.86 -0.52 -0.21
N LEU A 31 -13.02 0.02 1.00
CA LEU A 31 -12.38 1.25 1.51
C LEU A 31 -11.42 1.03 2.69
N GLU A 32 -11.05 -0.22 3.03
CA GLU A 32 -10.07 -0.46 4.09
C GLU A 32 -8.76 0.32 3.85
N PRO A 33 -8.29 1.11 4.83
CA PRO A 33 -7.10 1.94 4.70
C PRO A 33 -5.84 1.08 4.60
N LEU A 34 -4.90 1.49 3.75
CA LEU A 34 -3.57 0.91 3.73
C LEU A 34 -2.68 1.59 4.77
N PHE A 35 -2.16 0.80 5.70
CA PHE A 35 -1.22 1.31 6.70
C PHE A 35 0.22 1.23 6.21
N VAL A 36 1.02 2.27 6.40
CA VAL A 36 2.48 2.22 6.15
C VAL A 36 3.12 1.16 7.05
N ALA A 37 4.05 0.37 6.51
CA ALA A 37 4.74 -0.66 7.30
C ALA A 37 5.55 -0.04 8.46
N PRO A 38 5.58 -0.68 9.64
CA PRO A 38 6.38 -0.22 10.77
C PRO A 38 7.88 -0.39 10.49
N ASP A 39 8.69 0.48 11.07
CA ASP A 39 10.12 0.58 10.74
C ASP A 39 10.90 -0.67 11.10
N ASP A 40 10.62 -1.27 12.25
CA ASP A 40 11.32 -2.47 12.71
C ASP A 40 11.12 -3.63 11.74
N ARG A 41 9.96 -3.70 11.10
CA ARG A 41 9.69 -4.67 10.03
C ARG A 41 10.58 -4.40 8.82
N LEU A 42 10.67 -3.15 8.36
CA LEU A 42 11.48 -2.77 7.19
C LEU A 42 12.99 -2.86 7.44
N ARG A 43 13.41 -2.77 8.70
CA ARG A 43 14.81 -2.94 9.13
C ARG A 43 15.19 -4.39 9.39
N CYS A 44 14.26 -5.34 9.24
CA CYS A 44 14.59 -6.75 9.21
C CYS A 44 15.31 -7.09 7.90
N ALA A 45 16.45 -7.79 7.97
CA ALA A 45 17.24 -8.17 6.80
C ALA A 45 16.43 -8.99 5.78
N ALA A 46 15.63 -9.95 6.27
CA ALA A 46 14.77 -10.77 5.43
C ALA A 46 13.70 -9.93 4.70
N ALA A 47 13.06 -8.98 5.39
CA ALA A 47 12.06 -8.10 4.78
C ALA A 47 12.69 -7.18 3.72
N PHE A 48 13.87 -6.63 4.02
CA PHE A 48 14.62 -5.80 3.09
C PHE A 48 15.02 -6.57 1.83
N GLN A 49 15.55 -7.79 1.97
CA GLN A 49 15.94 -8.63 0.85
C GLN A 49 14.72 -9.06 0.02
N ALA A 50 13.62 -9.45 0.67
CA ALA A 50 12.38 -9.80 -0.02
C ALA A 50 11.85 -8.61 -0.83
N LEU A 51 11.93 -7.39 -0.28
CA LEU A 51 11.54 -6.18 -0.98
C LEU A 51 12.46 -5.89 -2.17
N ALA A 52 13.77 -6.07 -2.02
CA ALA A 52 14.74 -5.95 -3.11
C ALA A 52 14.47 -6.96 -4.23
N ALA A 53 14.18 -8.21 -3.88
CA ALA A 53 13.81 -9.26 -4.84
C ALA A 53 12.52 -8.93 -5.59
N LYS A 54 11.47 -8.48 -4.88
CA LYS A 54 10.23 -8.00 -5.51
C LYS A 54 10.49 -6.84 -6.47
N THR A 55 11.34 -5.87 -6.09
CA THR A 55 11.72 -4.76 -6.96
C THR A 55 12.47 -5.22 -8.19
N LYS A 56 13.46 -6.10 -8.04
CA LYS A 56 14.23 -6.65 -9.17
C LYS A 56 13.34 -7.44 -10.14
N ALA A 57 12.36 -8.17 -9.62
CA ALA A 57 11.40 -8.94 -10.43
C ALA A 57 10.54 -8.08 -11.37
N LEU A 58 10.42 -6.77 -11.13
CA LEU A 58 9.76 -5.86 -12.05
C LEU A 58 10.47 -5.76 -13.41
N SER A 59 11.77 -6.10 -13.48
CA SER A 59 12.58 -6.06 -14.71
C SER A 59 12.56 -4.69 -15.41
N LEU A 60 12.49 -3.61 -14.62
CA LEU A 60 12.48 -2.23 -15.11
C LEU A 60 13.86 -1.58 -14.91
N SER A 61 14.17 -0.54 -15.70
CA SER A 61 15.34 0.30 -15.46
C SER A 61 15.23 1.03 -14.11
N ARG A 62 16.35 1.52 -13.56
CA ARG A 62 16.38 2.24 -12.27
C ARG A 62 15.42 3.43 -12.25
N HIS A 63 15.43 4.25 -13.31
CA HIS A 63 14.53 5.40 -13.45
C HIS A 63 13.06 4.97 -13.57
N LYS A 64 12.78 3.96 -14.41
CA LYS A 64 11.40 3.49 -14.61
C LYS A 64 10.83 2.82 -13.36
N THR A 65 11.68 2.18 -12.57
CA THR A 65 11.34 1.61 -11.25
C THR A 65 10.97 2.71 -10.27
N LEU A 66 11.82 3.73 -10.11
CA LEU A 66 11.52 4.87 -9.24
C LEU A 66 10.24 5.58 -9.66
N ARG A 67 10.11 5.90 -10.95
CA ARG A 67 8.94 6.58 -11.50
C ARG A 67 7.67 5.79 -11.23
N ARG A 68 7.69 4.47 -11.48
CA ARG A 68 6.57 3.58 -11.15
C ARG A 68 6.17 3.68 -9.68
N PHE A 69 7.12 3.67 -8.75
CA PHE A 69 6.79 3.78 -7.32
C PHE A 69 6.15 5.12 -6.97
N VAL A 70 6.66 6.21 -7.54
CA VAL A 70 6.09 7.55 -7.37
C VAL A 70 4.66 7.59 -7.88
N ASP A 71 4.45 7.25 -9.16
CA ASP A 71 3.12 7.25 -9.78
C ASP A 71 2.15 6.33 -9.01
N THR A 72 2.61 5.15 -8.58
CA THR A 72 1.76 4.20 -7.83
C THR A 72 1.28 4.78 -6.49
N VAL A 73 2.15 5.49 -5.76
CA VAL A 73 1.81 6.05 -4.44
C VAL A 73 0.97 7.32 -4.58
N VAL A 74 1.33 8.19 -5.53
CA VAL A 74 0.65 9.47 -5.78
C VAL A 74 -0.76 9.24 -6.34
N ASP A 75 -0.89 8.35 -7.33
CA ASP A 75 -2.16 8.09 -8.04
C ASP A 75 -3.08 7.10 -7.31
N PHE A 76 -2.79 6.77 -6.05
CA PHE A 76 -3.66 5.89 -5.30
C PHE A 76 -4.88 6.68 -4.79
N GLU A 77 -6.09 6.25 -5.12
CA GLU A 77 -7.31 6.95 -4.70
C GLU A 77 -7.79 6.56 -3.29
N GLY A 78 -7.21 5.51 -2.69
CA GLY A 78 -7.56 5.05 -1.36
C GLY A 78 -6.90 5.83 -0.21
N ILE A 79 -7.28 5.49 1.02
CA ILE A 79 -6.75 6.08 2.24
C ILE A 79 -5.45 5.38 2.62
N VAL A 80 -4.39 6.16 2.89
CA VAL A 80 -3.12 5.66 3.43
C VAL A 80 -2.83 6.33 4.77
N LEU A 81 -2.57 5.52 5.79
CA LEU A 81 -2.34 5.99 7.15
C LEU A 81 -0.98 5.51 7.69
N TRP A 82 -0.38 6.28 8.57
CA TRP A 82 0.65 5.81 9.48
C TRP A 82 0.09 4.76 10.45
N PRO A 83 0.93 3.90 11.05
CA PRO A 83 0.50 2.95 12.08
C PRO A 83 -0.29 3.58 13.25
N GLY A 84 -0.07 4.85 13.54
CA GLY A 84 -0.81 5.63 14.55
C GLY A 84 -2.13 6.25 14.06
N GLY A 85 -2.59 5.93 12.85
CA GLY A 85 -3.84 6.44 12.27
C GLY A 85 -3.74 7.82 11.61
N MET A 86 -2.59 8.48 11.67
CA MET A 86 -2.38 9.78 11.01
C MET A 86 -2.30 9.62 9.48
N PRO A 87 -2.88 10.55 8.69
CA PRO A 87 -2.75 10.51 7.23
C PRO A 87 -1.29 10.51 6.77
N PHE A 88 -0.97 9.68 5.78
CA PHE A 88 0.32 9.70 5.12
C PHE A 88 0.31 10.71 3.96
N ASP A 89 1.30 11.61 3.91
CA ASP A 89 1.43 12.58 2.81
C ASP A 89 1.98 11.90 1.56
N ARG A 90 1.14 11.86 0.52
CA ARG A 90 1.43 11.24 -0.78
C ARG A 90 1.66 12.26 -1.88
N SER A 91 1.85 13.53 -1.54
CA SER A 91 2.16 14.53 -2.55
C SER A 91 3.44 14.14 -3.30
N GLU A 92 3.46 14.36 -4.62
CA GLU A 92 4.61 14.03 -5.47
C GLU A 92 5.90 14.65 -4.92
N LYS A 93 5.83 15.88 -4.41
CA LYS A 93 6.94 16.58 -3.75
C LYS A 93 7.52 15.78 -2.58
N THR A 94 6.68 15.29 -1.67
CA THR A 94 7.11 14.53 -0.48
C THR A 94 7.68 13.16 -0.87
N VAL A 95 7.03 12.48 -1.82
CA VAL A 95 7.47 11.17 -2.30
C VAL A 95 8.83 11.27 -3.01
N LEU A 96 9.02 12.23 -3.91
CA LEU A 96 10.30 12.46 -4.61
C LEU A 96 11.41 12.90 -3.65
N ALA A 97 11.13 13.82 -2.73
CA ALA A 97 12.10 14.29 -1.75
C ALA A 97 12.65 13.16 -0.86
N THR A 98 11.89 12.09 -0.66
CA THR A 98 12.33 10.91 0.11
C THR A 98 13.47 10.15 -0.56
N PHE A 99 13.52 10.15 -1.90
CA PHE A 99 14.64 9.59 -2.63
C PHE A 99 15.83 10.55 -2.70
N GLY A 100 15.59 11.86 -2.48
CA GLY A 100 16.59 12.92 -2.45
C GLY A 100 17.12 13.27 -3.84
N ASP A 101 18.20 14.06 -3.89
CA ASP A 101 18.94 14.37 -5.12
C ASP A 101 19.82 13.16 -5.53
N ASP A 102 19.18 12.06 -5.92
CA ASP A 102 19.86 10.90 -6.54
C ASP A 102 19.60 10.91 -8.05
N PRO A 103 20.29 11.78 -8.82
CA PRO A 103 19.97 12.05 -10.22
C PRO A 103 20.05 10.81 -11.11
N ASP A 104 20.90 9.84 -10.77
CA ASP A 104 21.06 8.59 -11.54
C ASP A 104 20.30 7.40 -10.92
N CYS A 105 19.48 7.63 -9.89
CA CYS A 105 18.80 6.57 -9.14
C CYS A 105 19.79 5.47 -8.69
N LYS A 106 21.02 5.84 -8.27
CA LYS A 106 22.07 4.90 -7.86
C LYS A 106 21.61 4.05 -6.69
N TRP A 107 20.88 4.66 -5.76
CA TRP A 107 20.37 3.96 -4.59
C TRP A 107 19.41 2.83 -4.98
N VAL A 108 18.50 3.07 -5.93
CA VAL A 108 17.56 2.03 -6.41
C VAL A 108 18.31 0.88 -7.08
N GLY A 109 19.34 1.19 -7.87
CA GLY A 109 20.22 0.19 -8.47
C GLY A 109 20.94 -0.67 -7.44
N ALA A 110 21.59 -0.03 -6.46
CA ALA A 110 22.26 -0.72 -5.36
C ALA A 110 21.29 -1.54 -4.51
N PHE A 111 20.08 -1.03 -4.27
CA PHE A 111 19.03 -1.73 -3.54
C PHE A 111 18.64 -3.05 -4.23
N MET A 112 18.45 -3.05 -5.56
CA MET A 112 18.11 -4.26 -6.32
C MET A 112 19.20 -5.34 -6.30
N GLN A 113 20.47 -4.99 -6.06
CA GLN A 113 21.54 -5.99 -5.94
C GLN A 113 21.36 -6.88 -4.70
N PHE A 114 20.68 -6.38 -3.67
CA PHE A 114 20.37 -7.18 -2.48
C PHE A 114 19.33 -8.28 -2.73
N ALA A 115 18.71 -8.35 -3.90
CA ALA A 115 17.88 -9.48 -4.31
C ALA A 115 18.68 -10.79 -4.39
N GLU A 116 19.97 -10.71 -4.77
CA GLU A 116 20.85 -11.87 -4.92
C GLU A 116 21.85 -11.99 -3.77
N THR A 117 22.17 -10.88 -3.12
CA THR A 117 23.13 -10.84 -2.00
C THR A 117 22.43 -10.45 -0.72
N GLU A 118 22.44 -11.33 0.27
CA GLU A 118 21.84 -11.02 1.57
C GLU A 118 22.61 -9.88 2.28
N PRO A 119 21.92 -8.87 2.84
CA PRO A 119 22.57 -7.80 3.59
C PRO A 119 23.18 -8.35 4.88
N LYS A 120 24.50 -8.19 5.03
CA LYS A 120 25.24 -8.59 6.25
C LYS A 120 24.88 -7.76 7.49
N GLN A 121 24.27 -6.59 7.30
CA GLN A 121 23.91 -5.65 8.35
C GLN A 121 22.46 -5.23 8.20
N ARG A 122 21.83 -4.85 9.31
CA ARG A 122 20.49 -4.27 9.29
C ARG A 122 20.50 -2.95 8.51
N PRO A 123 19.44 -2.66 7.73
CA PRO A 123 19.28 -1.37 7.07
C PRO A 123 19.39 -0.20 8.05
N GLN A 124 20.14 0.82 7.64
CA GLN A 124 20.31 2.06 8.39
C GLN A 124 19.00 2.85 8.42
N TRP A 125 18.77 3.59 9.51
CA TRP A 125 17.55 4.39 9.70
C TRP A 125 17.27 5.36 8.55
N ARG A 126 18.31 5.99 8.00
CA ARG A 126 18.18 6.92 6.86
C ARG A 126 17.59 6.30 5.58
N VAL A 127 17.59 4.97 5.48
CA VAL A 127 17.07 4.24 4.33
C VAL A 127 15.59 3.87 4.49
N VAL A 128 15.09 3.83 5.73
CA VAL A 128 13.72 3.41 6.06
C VAL A 128 12.65 4.22 5.32
N PRO A 129 12.75 5.56 5.19
CA PRO A 129 11.76 6.32 4.41
C PRO A 129 11.60 5.81 2.97
N ARG A 130 12.69 5.45 2.29
CA ARG A 130 12.65 4.88 0.93
C ARG A 130 12.01 3.51 0.91
N LEU A 131 12.32 2.66 1.90
CA LEU A 131 11.73 1.33 2.03
C LEU A 131 10.23 1.38 2.27
N ARG A 132 9.75 2.35 3.06
CA ARG A 132 8.31 2.58 3.29
C ARG A 132 7.58 2.85 1.99
N LEU A 133 8.14 3.73 1.13
CA LEU A 133 7.53 4.05 -0.16
C LEU A 133 7.49 2.84 -1.10
N ILE A 134 8.56 2.05 -1.13
CA ILE A 134 8.61 0.85 -1.97
C ILE A 134 7.61 -0.21 -1.48
N ASP A 135 7.57 -0.49 -0.18
CA ASP A 135 6.60 -1.42 0.41
C ASP A 135 5.17 -0.95 0.16
N LEU A 136 4.89 0.33 0.36
CA LEU A 136 3.58 0.93 0.12
C LEU A 136 3.16 0.78 -1.35
N ALA A 137 4.05 1.07 -2.30
CA ALA A 137 3.76 0.90 -3.73
C ALA A 137 3.38 -0.54 -4.06
N PHE A 138 4.10 -1.53 -3.54
CA PHE A 138 3.74 -2.93 -3.75
C PHE A 138 2.39 -3.30 -3.15
N ARG A 139 2.08 -2.79 -1.96
CA ARG A 139 0.80 -3.06 -1.30
C ARG A 139 -0.37 -2.40 -2.03
N ILE A 140 -0.16 -1.22 -2.61
CA ILE A 140 -1.14 -0.58 -3.50
C ILE A 140 -1.35 -1.43 -4.75
N ASP A 141 -0.28 -1.91 -5.38
CA ASP A 141 -0.36 -2.80 -6.55
C ASP A 141 -1.07 -4.13 -6.23
N GLU A 142 -0.82 -4.70 -5.05
CA GLU A 142 -1.51 -5.89 -4.55
C GLU A 142 -3.01 -5.60 -4.31
N ARG A 143 -3.34 -4.47 -3.67
CA ARG A 143 -4.73 -4.02 -3.45
C ARG A 143 -5.49 -3.80 -4.75
N ARG A 144 -4.86 -3.16 -5.75
CA ARG A 144 -5.43 -2.98 -7.09
C ARG A 144 -5.77 -4.33 -7.72
N ARG A 145 -4.83 -5.28 -7.68
CA ARG A 145 -5.04 -6.66 -8.18
C ARG A 145 -6.17 -7.38 -7.45
N SER A 146 -6.23 -7.30 -6.13
CA SER A 146 -7.30 -7.91 -5.32
C SER A 146 -8.68 -7.32 -5.61
N ASN A 147 -8.76 -6.03 -5.92
CA ASN A 147 -10.00 -5.35 -6.27
C ASN A 147 -10.41 -5.54 -7.75
N GLY A 148 -9.69 -6.36 -8.52
CA GLY A 148 -9.95 -6.54 -9.96
C GLY A 148 -9.50 -5.37 -10.84
N PHE A 149 -8.77 -4.39 -10.29
CA PHE A 149 -8.16 -3.31 -11.04
C PHE A 149 -6.81 -3.79 -11.59
N LEU A 150 -6.76 -4.17 -12.87
CA LEU A 150 -5.50 -4.49 -13.53
C LEU A 150 -4.61 -3.23 -13.57
N PRO A 151 -3.32 -3.33 -13.19
CA PRO A 151 -2.42 -2.18 -13.29
C PRO A 151 -2.32 -1.74 -14.74
N SER A 152 -2.42 -0.43 -14.99
CA SER A 152 -2.10 0.17 -16.28
C SER A 152 -0.71 -0.29 -16.71
N ALA A 153 -0.64 -0.96 -17.85
CA ALA A 153 0.63 -1.38 -18.44
C ALA A 153 1.54 -0.15 -18.58
N PRO A 154 2.86 -0.27 -18.34
CA PRO A 154 3.76 0.85 -18.59
C PRO A 154 3.67 1.20 -20.07
N SER A 155 3.14 2.38 -20.39
CA SER A 155 3.10 2.94 -21.74
C SER A 155 4.50 2.90 -22.33
N GLY A 156 4.78 1.88 -23.13
CA GLY A 156 5.97 1.76 -23.93
C GLY A 156 5.78 2.62 -25.17
N SER A 157 6.20 3.88 -25.10
CA SER A 157 6.54 4.64 -26.30
C SER A 157 7.80 4.01 -26.89
N ARG A 158 7.63 3.43 -28.08
CA ARG A 158 8.73 3.07 -29.00
C ARG A 158 9.39 4.33 -29.53
#